data_AF-A0A542XKZ8-F1
#
_entry.id   AF-A0A542XKZ8-F1
#
_cell.length_a   1.000
_cell.length_b   1.000
_cell.length_c   1.000
_cell.angle_alpha   90.00
_cell.angle_beta   90.00
_cell.angle_gamma   90.00
#
_symmetry.space_group_name_H-M   'P 1'
#
loop_
_entity.id
_entity.type
_entity.pdbx_description
1 polymer ?
#
loop_
_entity_poly.entity_id
_entity_poly.type
_entity_poly.pdbx_seq_one_letter_code
_entity_poly.pdbx_strand_id
1 'polypeptide(L)'
;MPARTRANGEGSIFPYRNGFAAYVWVTKPDGKRTRKYVYGQTREAVHDKWIKLHQQAKVGPVATRVPTLGDYLTYWHREVVRPNLAPLTCATYETILRLYVIPGLGGKRLDRLQVRDVQTWINEVARACQCCAQGKDARRPELKKRCCALGRCCGDVPSARTVKDDRGVLRSALNHAATEETVTRNAAALVKLPPIRRRRGRAWTSDEARRFLESARADCDPLYAAYVLILVLGLRKGEVLGLTGDTVDLAAGELSIGWQLQRVGGQLLHRETKTQTSDATLPLPDICAAALDLRQQARQADRDQAGIAWQGSPLLFTTRYGTPIEPRNFNRFWDARCARAGVRRITVHDARRTCATLLVDLDVHPRVIMQVLRHAEVSVTMEIYSQASSDATRDALKRLGESLR
;
A
#
# COMPACT_ATOMS: atom_id res chain seq x y z
N MET A 1 31.19 -54.43 38.24
CA MET A 1 30.15 -53.38 38.11
C MET A 1 29.27 -53.75 36.92
N PRO A 2 27.94 -53.92 37.08
CA PRO A 2 27.10 -54.44 36.02
C PRO A 2 26.95 -53.41 34.90
N ALA A 3 27.10 -53.87 33.66
CA ALA A 3 26.89 -53.07 32.46
C ALA A 3 25.42 -52.63 32.41
N ARG A 4 25.17 -51.33 32.54
CA ARG A 4 23.85 -50.73 32.34
C ARG A 4 23.42 -50.94 30.90
N THR A 5 22.56 -51.94 30.68
CA THR A 5 21.88 -52.19 29.40
C THR A 5 21.04 -50.96 29.05
N ARG A 6 21.18 -50.47 27.82
CA ARG A 6 20.45 -49.28 27.33
C ARG A 6 18.96 -49.62 27.22
N ALA A 7 18.06 -48.68 27.53
CA ALA A 7 16.64 -48.93 27.35
C ALA A 7 16.29 -48.97 25.85
N ASN A 8 15.31 -49.79 25.48
CA ASN A 8 14.89 -49.96 24.09
C ASN A 8 14.35 -48.63 23.53
N GLY A 9 14.89 -48.20 22.38
CA GLY A 9 14.52 -46.95 21.69
C GLY A 9 15.48 -45.76 21.88
N GLU A 10 16.53 -45.87 22.71
CA GLU A 10 17.41 -44.76 23.13
C GLU A 10 18.68 -44.53 22.28
N GLY A 11 18.75 -45.06 21.05
CA GLY A 11 19.99 -45.29 20.28
C GLY A 11 20.91 -44.09 19.97
N SER A 12 20.64 -42.88 20.46
CA SER A 12 21.44 -41.68 20.17
C SER A 12 21.85 -40.84 21.38
N ILE A 13 21.52 -41.21 22.63
CA ILE A 13 21.88 -40.42 23.84
C ILE A 13 23.21 -40.91 24.45
N PHE A 14 24.18 -40.00 24.62
CA PHE A 14 25.50 -40.28 25.17
C PHE A 14 25.95 -39.21 26.18
N PRO A 15 26.82 -39.53 27.16
CA PRO A 15 27.40 -38.54 28.07
C PRO A 15 28.22 -37.49 27.32
N TYR A 16 28.06 -36.21 27.67
CA TYR A 16 28.78 -35.10 27.05
C TYR A 16 29.08 -34.00 28.08
N ARG A 17 30.37 -33.79 28.39
CA ARG A 17 30.83 -32.89 29.45
C ARG A 17 30.09 -33.19 30.78
N ASN A 18 29.56 -32.16 31.44
CA ASN A 18 28.83 -32.27 32.72
C ASN A 18 27.35 -32.66 32.54
N GLY A 19 27.01 -33.39 31.48
CA GLY A 19 25.63 -33.75 31.14
C GLY A 19 25.52 -34.81 30.05
N PHE A 20 24.45 -34.76 29.27
CA PHE A 20 24.14 -35.68 28.19
C PHE A 20 23.91 -34.93 26.87
N ALA A 21 24.17 -35.62 25.76
CA ALA A 21 23.89 -35.14 24.41
C ALA A 21 23.20 -36.23 23.60
N ALA A 22 22.40 -35.83 22.61
CA ALA A 22 21.88 -36.74 21.60
C ALA A 22 21.84 -36.05 20.24
N TYR A 23 21.81 -36.82 19.15
CA TYR A 23 21.67 -36.25 17.81
C TYR A 23 20.53 -36.89 17.02
N VAL A 24 20.01 -36.12 16.08
CA VAL A 24 19.06 -36.57 15.06
C VAL A 24 19.57 -36.12 13.71
N TRP A 25 19.48 -36.99 12.71
CA TRP A 25 19.68 -36.60 11.31
C TRP A 25 18.50 -35.79 10.83
N VAL A 26 18.75 -34.56 10.42
CA VAL A 26 17.73 -33.66 9.88
C VAL A 26 18.10 -33.29 8.44
N THR A 27 17.10 -33.22 7.58
CA THR A 27 17.23 -32.60 6.26
C THR A 27 17.09 -31.09 6.45
N LYS A 28 18.04 -30.30 5.95
CA LYS A 28 17.94 -28.85 5.94
C LYS A 28 16.99 -28.38 4.81
N PRO A 29 16.49 -27.13 4.85
CA PRO A 29 15.74 -26.55 3.74
C PRO A 29 16.51 -26.52 2.41
N ASP A 30 17.84 -26.55 2.44
CA ASP A 30 18.70 -26.67 1.25
C ASP A 30 18.84 -28.11 0.69
N GLY A 31 18.07 -29.07 1.24
CA GLY A 31 18.07 -30.49 0.86
C GLY A 31 19.21 -31.31 1.48
N LYS A 32 20.20 -30.70 2.15
CA LYS A 32 21.36 -31.43 2.71
C LYS A 32 21.01 -32.10 4.05
N ARG A 33 21.42 -33.35 4.23
CA ARG A 33 21.32 -34.05 5.52
C ARG A 33 22.45 -33.65 6.47
N THR A 34 22.10 -33.31 7.70
CA THR A 34 23.07 -32.93 8.73
C THR A 34 22.66 -33.45 10.11
N ARG A 35 23.61 -33.56 11.04
CA ARG A 35 23.33 -33.96 12.42
C ARG A 35 23.03 -32.73 13.27
N LYS A 36 21.88 -32.70 13.92
CA LYS A 36 21.52 -31.67 14.91
C LYS A 36 21.57 -32.27 16.30
N TYR A 37 22.36 -31.64 17.17
CA TYR A 37 22.59 -32.10 18.54
C TYR A 37 21.67 -31.40 19.53
N VAL A 38 21.21 -32.14 20.55
CA VAL A 38 20.49 -31.64 21.72
C VAL A 38 21.31 -31.96 22.97
N TYR A 39 21.31 -31.04 23.93
CA TYR A 39 22.11 -31.13 25.16
C TYR A 39 21.23 -30.91 26.39
N GLY A 40 21.64 -31.45 27.54
CA GLY A 40 20.95 -31.28 28.82
C GLY A 40 21.76 -31.83 30.00
N GLN A 41 21.38 -31.45 31.21
CA GLN A 41 22.05 -31.90 32.44
C GLN A 41 21.61 -33.32 32.84
N THR A 42 20.34 -33.68 32.62
CA THR A 42 19.79 -35.01 32.93
C THR A 42 19.50 -35.80 31.64
N ARG A 43 19.54 -37.14 31.74
CA ARG A 43 19.27 -38.04 30.61
C ARG A 43 17.84 -37.89 30.09
N GLU A 44 16.86 -37.79 30.99
CA GLU A 44 15.44 -37.59 30.66
C GLU A 44 15.20 -36.29 29.88
N ALA A 45 15.79 -35.18 30.34
CA ALA A 45 15.65 -33.89 29.65
C ALA A 45 16.24 -33.91 28.23
N VAL A 46 17.25 -34.75 27.98
CA VAL A 46 17.81 -34.95 26.63
C VAL A 46 16.94 -35.88 25.80
N HIS A 47 16.35 -36.91 26.40
CA HIS A 47 15.42 -37.80 25.74
C HIS A 47 14.18 -37.06 25.21
N ASP A 48 13.55 -36.21 26.03
CA ASP A 48 12.41 -35.39 25.61
C ASP A 48 12.75 -34.45 24.45
N LYS A 49 13.93 -33.81 24.52
CA LYS A 49 14.43 -32.95 23.44
C LYS A 49 14.70 -33.75 22.17
N TRP A 50 15.22 -34.96 22.31
CA TRP A 50 15.51 -35.86 21.21
C TRP A 50 14.23 -36.34 20.54
N ILE A 51 13.21 -36.77 21.29
CA ILE A 51 11.89 -37.15 20.75
C ILE A 51 11.30 -35.98 19.96
N LYS A 52 11.26 -34.77 20.55
CA LYS A 52 10.73 -33.57 19.88
C LYS A 52 11.47 -33.27 18.58
N LEU A 53 12.79 -33.34 18.58
CA LEU A 53 13.59 -33.11 17.39
C LEU A 53 13.38 -34.21 16.33
N HIS A 54 13.22 -35.45 16.77
CA HIS A 54 12.95 -36.60 15.89
C HIS A 54 11.57 -36.51 15.24
N GLN A 55 10.55 -36.08 15.99
CA GLN A 55 9.22 -35.79 15.45
C GLN A 55 9.27 -34.63 14.44
N GLN A 56 9.97 -33.53 14.76
CA GLN A 56 10.16 -32.41 13.83
C GLN A 56 10.83 -32.85 12.52
N ALA A 57 11.87 -33.68 12.62
CA ALA A 57 12.58 -34.21 11.46
C ALA A 57 11.73 -35.15 10.58
N LYS A 58 10.71 -35.80 11.16
CA LYS A 58 9.74 -36.62 10.41
C LYS A 58 8.69 -35.76 9.68
N VAL A 59 8.32 -34.61 10.26
CA VAL A 59 7.31 -33.71 9.68
C VAL A 59 7.86 -32.95 8.48
N GLY A 60 9.15 -32.59 8.49
CA GLY A 60 9.77 -31.90 7.36
C GLY A 60 11.19 -31.41 7.65
N PRO A 61 11.77 -30.61 6.75
CA PRO A 61 13.10 -30.04 6.92
C PRO A 61 13.23 -29.19 8.19
N VAL A 62 14.39 -29.29 8.85
CA VAL A 62 14.67 -28.57 10.10
C VAL A 62 15.86 -27.64 9.90
N ALA A 63 15.60 -26.33 9.97
CA ALA A 63 16.65 -25.33 9.94
C ALA A 63 17.66 -25.53 11.08
N THR A 64 18.95 -25.63 10.73
CA THR A 64 20.05 -25.75 11.69
C THR A 64 20.57 -24.41 12.19
N ARG A 65 20.48 -23.37 11.36
CA ARG A 65 20.81 -21.99 11.72
C ARG A 65 19.63 -21.12 11.32
N VAL A 66 18.88 -20.63 12.30
CA VAL A 66 17.74 -19.76 12.06
C VAL A 66 18.21 -18.31 12.22
N PRO A 67 18.02 -17.45 11.20
CA PRO A 67 18.43 -16.05 11.27
C PRO A 67 17.61 -15.27 12.31
N THR A 68 18.06 -14.05 12.62
CA THR A 68 17.18 -13.09 13.28
C THR A 68 16.06 -12.69 12.32
N LEU A 69 14.95 -12.18 12.86
CA LEU A 69 13.86 -11.66 12.05
C LEU A 69 14.37 -10.51 11.16
N GLY A 70 15.25 -9.64 11.67
CA GLY A 70 15.82 -8.53 10.90
C GLY A 70 16.62 -8.99 9.68
N ASP A 71 17.49 -10.00 9.86
CA ASP A 71 18.27 -10.57 8.76
C ASP A 71 17.35 -11.22 7.71
N TYR A 72 16.35 -11.97 8.18
CA TYR A 72 15.38 -12.59 7.28
C TYR A 72 14.56 -11.56 6.50
N LEU A 73 14.08 -10.51 7.15
CA LEU A 73 13.30 -9.45 6.49
C LEU A 73 14.14 -8.69 5.45
N THR A 74 15.44 -8.54 5.70
CA THR A 74 16.38 -7.93 4.75
C THR A 74 16.56 -8.82 3.52
N TYR A 75 16.76 -10.13 3.72
CA TYR A 75 16.78 -11.12 2.65
C TYR A 75 15.48 -11.12 1.84
N TRP A 76 14.35 -11.27 2.53
CA TRP A 76 13.02 -11.31 1.92
C TRP A 76 12.71 -10.04 1.13
N HIS A 77 13.08 -8.86 1.65
CA HIS A 77 12.89 -7.62 0.92
C HIS A 77 13.71 -7.59 -0.38
N ARG A 78 14.97 -8.02 -0.31
CA ARG A 78 15.90 -7.97 -1.45
C ARG A 78 15.58 -9.00 -2.53
N GLU A 79 15.34 -10.25 -2.16
CA GLU A 79 15.22 -11.37 -3.10
C GLU A 79 13.78 -11.64 -3.53
N VAL A 80 12.79 -11.25 -2.72
CA VAL A 80 11.39 -11.60 -2.97
C VAL A 80 10.57 -10.36 -3.28
N VAL A 81 10.62 -9.33 -2.42
CA VAL A 81 9.77 -8.14 -2.59
C VAL A 81 10.24 -7.29 -3.76
N ARG A 82 11.55 -6.98 -3.83
CA ARG A 82 12.10 -6.07 -4.84
C ARG A 82 11.96 -6.60 -6.28
N PRO A 83 12.17 -7.90 -6.58
CA PRO A 83 12.04 -8.40 -7.95
C PRO A 83 10.58 -8.60 -8.38
N ASN A 84 9.69 -8.95 -7.44
CA ASN A 84 8.33 -9.40 -7.79
C ASN A 84 7.24 -8.35 -7.58
N LEU A 85 7.46 -7.31 -6.76
CA LEU A 85 6.45 -6.30 -6.46
C LEU A 85 6.70 -4.96 -7.17
N ALA A 86 5.60 -4.29 -7.52
CA ALA A 86 5.63 -2.95 -8.07
C ALA A 86 6.45 -1.98 -7.18
N PRO A 87 7.30 -1.11 -7.73
CA PRO A 87 8.28 -0.38 -6.90
C PRO A 87 7.71 0.55 -5.82
N LEU A 88 6.50 1.11 -5.99
CA LEU A 88 5.84 1.85 -4.90
C LEU A 88 5.47 0.93 -3.72
N THR A 89 5.05 -0.30 -4.02
CA THR A 89 4.78 -1.32 -2.99
C THR A 89 6.07 -1.72 -2.29
N CYS A 90 7.14 -1.95 -3.05
CA CYS A 90 8.47 -2.23 -2.50
C CYS A 90 8.97 -1.11 -1.56
N ALA A 91 8.88 0.16 -1.98
CA ALA A 91 9.26 1.31 -1.15
C ALA A 91 8.38 1.45 0.10
N THR A 92 7.10 1.10 0.01
CA THR A 92 6.18 1.06 1.16
C THR A 92 6.59 -0.02 2.14
N TYR A 93 6.89 -1.24 1.66
CA TYR A 93 7.36 -2.34 2.48
C TYR A 93 8.68 -1.98 3.16
N GLU A 94 9.64 -1.43 2.42
CA GLU A 94 10.92 -0.97 2.96
C GLU A 94 10.74 0.04 4.09
N THR A 95 9.86 1.03 3.88
CA THR A 95 9.52 2.03 4.90
C THR A 95 8.96 1.38 6.15
N ILE A 96 8.04 0.42 5.99
CA ILE A 96 7.41 -0.29 7.11
C ILE A 96 8.46 -1.13 7.88
N LEU A 97 9.27 -1.89 7.15
CA LEU A 97 10.31 -2.74 7.72
C LEU A 97 11.33 -1.91 8.51
N ARG A 98 11.87 -0.85 7.88
CA ARG A 98 12.92 0.00 8.45
C ARG A 98 12.45 0.82 9.64
N LEU A 99 11.22 1.35 9.61
CA LEU A 99 10.74 2.29 10.63
C LEU A 99 10.00 1.62 11.79
N TYR A 100 9.38 0.45 11.58
CA TYR A 100 8.52 -0.17 12.60
C TYR A 100 8.93 -1.60 12.96
N VAL A 101 9.06 -2.48 11.96
CA VAL A 101 9.20 -3.93 12.21
C VAL A 101 10.60 -4.29 12.72
N ILE A 102 11.65 -3.88 12.00
CA ILE A 102 13.03 -4.21 12.35
C ILE A 102 13.44 -3.59 13.69
N PRO A 103 13.15 -2.30 13.99
CA PRO A 103 13.46 -1.72 15.30
C PRO A 103 12.76 -2.42 16.47
N GLY A 104 11.54 -2.91 16.29
CA GLY A 104 10.76 -3.52 17.38
C GLY A 104 10.98 -5.02 17.56
N LEU A 105 11.08 -5.78 16.46
CA LEU A 105 11.12 -7.25 16.49
C LEU A 105 12.38 -7.84 15.84
N GLY A 106 13.17 -7.04 15.12
CA GLY A 106 14.27 -7.53 14.29
C GLY A 106 15.32 -8.36 15.03
N GLY A 107 15.62 -8.02 16.28
CA GLY A 107 16.60 -8.75 17.09
C GLY A 107 16.13 -10.14 17.56
N LYS A 108 14.84 -10.46 17.47
CA LYS A 108 14.33 -11.79 17.86
C LYS A 108 14.72 -12.81 16.79
N ARG A 109 15.08 -14.02 17.23
CA ARG A 109 15.23 -15.16 16.32
C ARG A 109 13.90 -15.53 15.69
N LEU A 110 13.93 -15.80 14.38
CA LEU A 110 12.72 -16.05 13.59
C LEU A 110 11.91 -17.25 14.11
N ASP A 111 12.55 -18.34 14.52
CA ASP A 111 11.91 -19.54 15.10
C ASP A 111 11.36 -19.33 16.52
N ARG A 112 11.80 -18.28 17.19
CA ARG A 112 11.38 -17.95 18.56
C ARG A 112 10.32 -16.86 18.62
N LEU A 113 9.92 -16.30 17.48
CA LEU A 113 8.89 -15.27 17.42
C LEU A 113 7.52 -15.86 17.81
N GLN A 114 6.94 -15.35 18.88
CA GLN A 114 5.63 -15.79 19.37
C GLN A 114 4.53 -14.78 19.04
N VAL A 115 3.27 -15.25 19.05
CA VAL A 115 2.10 -14.38 18.87
C VAL A 115 2.07 -13.26 19.91
N ARG A 116 2.45 -13.56 21.16
CA ARG A 116 2.56 -12.56 22.24
C ARG A 116 3.53 -11.43 21.91
N ASP A 117 4.66 -11.75 21.27
CA ASP A 117 5.68 -10.76 20.92
C ASP A 117 5.12 -9.78 19.89
N VAL A 118 4.46 -10.31 18.87
CA VAL A 118 3.86 -9.49 17.80
C VAL A 118 2.68 -8.68 18.33
N GLN A 119 1.85 -9.22 19.22
CA GLN A 119 0.74 -8.50 19.83
C GLN A 119 1.23 -7.34 20.71
N THR A 120 2.23 -7.57 21.56
CA THR A 120 2.80 -6.52 22.41
C THR A 120 3.46 -5.44 21.55
N TRP A 121 4.27 -5.82 20.56
CA TRP A 121 4.90 -4.87 19.63
C TRP A 121 3.85 -4.01 18.89
N ILE A 122 2.77 -4.59 18.38
CA ILE A 122 1.70 -3.82 17.72
C ILE A 122 1.05 -2.81 18.67
N ASN A 123 0.79 -3.21 19.91
CA ASN A 123 0.21 -2.33 20.92
C ASN A 123 1.16 -1.18 21.30
N GLU A 124 2.47 -1.46 21.34
CA GLU A 124 3.52 -0.46 21.56
C GLU A 124 3.60 0.51 20.38
N VAL A 125 3.67 0.02 19.14
CA VAL A 125 3.70 0.86 17.93
C VAL A 125 2.49 1.80 17.89
N ALA A 126 1.30 1.29 18.21
CA ALA A 126 0.07 2.09 18.22
C ALA A 126 0.08 3.24 19.25
N ARG A 127 0.91 3.16 20.29
CA ARG A 127 1.02 4.16 21.37
C ARG A 127 2.30 4.98 21.31
N ALA A 128 3.31 4.49 20.60
CA ALA A 128 4.61 5.12 20.52
C ALA A 128 4.57 6.35 19.61
N CYS A 129 5.02 7.48 20.14
CA CYS A 129 5.24 8.69 19.35
C CYS A 129 6.34 8.44 18.31
N GLN A 130 5.98 8.56 17.03
CA GLN A 130 6.87 8.31 15.89
C GLN A 130 7.92 9.40 15.71
N CYS A 131 7.70 10.58 16.28
CA CYS A 131 8.70 11.62 16.35
C CYS A 131 9.85 11.20 17.28
N CYS A 132 9.52 10.70 18.47
CA CYS A 132 10.49 10.25 19.47
C CYS A 132 11.18 8.94 19.03
N ALA A 133 10.39 7.92 18.67
CA ALA A 133 10.89 6.59 18.34
C ALA A 133 11.88 6.60 17.17
N GLN A 134 11.73 7.55 16.24
CA GLN A 134 12.58 7.65 15.05
C GLN A 134 13.59 8.81 15.13
N GLY A 135 13.71 9.48 16.28
CA GLY A 135 14.61 10.63 16.45
C GLY A 135 14.37 11.74 15.42
N LYS A 136 13.11 11.97 15.00
CA LYS A 136 12.80 13.00 13.98
C LYS A 136 13.05 14.40 14.50
N ASP A 137 12.69 14.65 15.76
CA ASP A 137 12.86 15.97 16.36
C ASP A 137 14.33 16.32 16.61
N ALA A 138 15.11 15.34 17.06
CA ALA A 138 16.55 15.50 17.29
C ALA A 138 17.31 15.93 16.02
N ARG A 139 16.82 15.51 14.84
CA ARG A 139 17.38 15.88 13.54
C ARG A 139 16.91 17.24 13.00
N ARG A 140 15.99 17.93 13.69
CA ARG A 140 15.51 19.24 13.25
C ARG A 140 16.52 20.34 13.64
N PRO A 141 16.62 21.42 12.84
CA PRO A 141 17.31 22.63 13.27
C PRO A 141 16.77 23.12 14.63
N GLU A 142 17.63 23.75 15.43
CA GLU A 142 17.32 24.13 16.83
C GLU A 142 15.97 24.85 16.97
N LEU A 143 15.74 25.87 16.13
CA LEU A 143 14.52 26.67 16.10
C LEU A 143 13.24 25.91 15.69
N LYS A 144 13.37 24.68 15.17
CA LYS A 144 12.25 23.83 14.70
C LYS A 144 12.04 22.59 15.57
N LYS A 145 12.86 22.39 16.62
CA LYS A 145 12.64 21.36 17.63
C LYS A 145 11.35 21.66 18.40
N ARG A 146 10.53 20.65 18.64
CA ARG A 146 9.20 20.85 19.28
C ARG A 146 8.70 19.66 20.09
N CYS A 147 9.46 18.57 20.15
CA CYS A 147 9.09 17.30 20.77
C CYS A 147 10.24 16.82 21.68
N CYS A 148 10.75 15.61 21.48
CA CYS A 148 11.64 14.94 22.43
C CYS A 148 12.91 15.72 22.73
N ALA A 149 13.37 16.54 21.78
CA ALA A 149 14.54 17.39 21.99
C ALA A 149 14.30 18.55 22.97
N LEU A 150 13.04 18.87 23.29
CA LEU A 150 12.64 19.86 24.29
C LEU A 150 12.04 19.21 25.55
N GLY A 151 12.21 17.91 25.76
CA GLY A 151 11.65 17.20 26.91
C GLY A 151 10.12 17.03 26.91
N ARG A 152 9.42 17.38 25.81
CA ARG A 152 7.96 17.21 25.66
C ARG A 152 7.60 16.25 24.53
N CYS A 153 6.46 15.58 24.59
CA CYS A 153 6.04 14.65 23.53
C CYS A 153 4.93 15.27 22.65
N CYS A 154 5.05 15.17 21.33
CA CYS A 154 4.01 15.63 20.41
C CYS A 154 2.85 14.64 20.22
N GLY A 155 2.92 13.45 20.83
CA GLY A 155 1.87 12.43 20.74
C GLY A 155 1.56 11.96 19.31
N ASP A 156 2.50 12.13 18.38
CA ASP A 156 2.32 11.78 16.97
C ASP A 156 2.42 10.26 16.79
N VAL A 157 1.30 9.58 17.05
CA VAL A 157 1.15 8.13 16.98
C VAL A 157 0.66 7.69 15.59
N PRO A 158 1.04 6.48 15.13
CA PRO A 158 0.63 6.01 13.82
C PRO A 158 -0.88 5.76 13.78
N SER A 159 -1.48 5.98 12.60
CA SER A 159 -2.89 5.71 12.40
C SER A 159 -3.19 4.20 12.54
N ALA A 160 -4.43 3.85 12.90
CA ALA A 160 -4.86 2.44 12.94
C ALA A 160 -4.66 1.72 11.60
N ARG A 161 -4.71 2.47 10.47
CA ARG A 161 -4.43 1.92 9.15
C ARG A 161 -2.95 1.55 8.99
N THR A 162 -2.04 2.43 9.42
CA THR A 162 -0.61 2.19 9.43
C THR A 162 -0.29 0.93 10.25
N VAL A 163 -0.83 0.83 11.47
CA VAL A 163 -0.64 -0.36 12.34
C VAL A 163 -1.14 -1.65 11.66
N LYS A 164 -2.26 -1.57 10.93
CA LYS A 164 -2.77 -2.71 10.15
C LYS A 164 -1.83 -3.08 8.98
N ASP A 165 -1.27 -2.09 8.31
CA ASP A 165 -0.32 -2.30 7.21
C ASP A 165 1.01 -2.86 7.75
N ASP A 166 1.48 -2.41 8.91
CA ASP A 166 2.68 -2.94 9.59
C ASP A 166 2.54 -4.44 9.89
N ARG A 167 1.40 -4.84 10.48
CA ARG A 167 1.06 -6.26 10.67
C ARG A 167 0.96 -6.99 9.33
N GLY A 168 0.39 -6.34 8.30
CA GLY A 168 0.20 -6.92 6.97
C GLY A 168 1.51 -7.30 6.30
N VAL A 169 2.50 -6.41 6.34
CA VAL A 169 3.85 -6.67 5.81
C VAL A 169 4.53 -7.80 6.59
N LEU A 170 4.49 -7.76 7.93
CA LEU A 170 5.07 -8.84 8.75
C LEU A 170 4.38 -10.19 8.47
N ARG A 171 3.05 -10.21 8.34
CA ARG A 171 2.30 -11.42 7.98
C ARG A 171 2.73 -11.95 6.62
N SER A 172 2.92 -11.08 5.62
CA SER A 172 3.40 -11.47 4.28
C SER A 172 4.79 -12.11 4.36
N ALA A 173 5.72 -11.48 5.08
CA ALA A 173 7.06 -12.03 5.27
C ALA A 173 7.07 -13.39 5.99
N LEU A 174 6.28 -13.53 7.07
CA LEU A 174 6.19 -14.79 7.81
C LEU A 174 5.43 -15.89 7.06
N ASN A 175 4.54 -15.54 6.13
CA ASN A 175 3.96 -16.51 5.20
C ASN A 175 5.05 -17.05 4.26
N HIS A 176 5.88 -16.17 3.70
CA HIS A 176 7.00 -16.58 2.86
C HIS A 176 7.99 -17.47 3.64
N ALA A 177 8.31 -17.12 4.89
CA ALA A 177 9.18 -17.92 5.74
C ALA A 177 8.61 -19.31 6.03
N ALA A 178 7.29 -19.45 6.07
CA ALA A 178 6.63 -20.74 6.21
C ALA A 178 6.67 -21.54 4.91
N THR A 179 6.49 -20.88 3.75
CA THR A 179 6.68 -21.50 2.43
C THR A 179 8.11 -22.00 2.22
N GLU A 180 9.11 -21.27 2.72
CA GLU A 180 10.52 -21.68 2.73
C GLU A 180 10.88 -22.65 3.87
N GLU A 181 9.87 -23.15 4.60
CA GLU A 181 10.03 -24.11 5.70
C GLU A 181 11.01 -23.66 6.80
N THR A 182 11.24 -22.35 6.90
CA THR A 182 12.13 -21.76 7.92
C THR A 182 11.39 -21.61 9.25
N VAL A 183 10.07 -21.41 9.21
CA VAL A 183 9.18 -21.42 10.37
C VAL A 183 7.99 -22.34 10.14
N THR A 184 7.50 -22.97 11.21
CA THR A 184 6.33 -23.85 11.14
C THR A 184 4.99 -23.12 11.25
N ARG A 185 4.99 -21.87 11.75
CA ARG A 185 3.78 -21.08 11.97
C ARG A 185 4.00 -19.60 11.72
N ASN A 186 2.97 -18.93 11.19
CA ASN A 186 2.95 -17.48 11.07
C ASN A 186 2.38 -16.84 12.35
N ALA A 187 3.27 -16.30 13.20
CA ALA A 187 2.87 -15.63 14.43
C ALA A 187 2.00 -14.38 14.20
N ALA A 188 2.24 -13.62 13.12
CA ALA A 188 1.51 -12.38 12.83
C ALA A 188 0.09 -12.62 12.28
N ALA A 189 -0.17 -13.80 11.70
CA ALA A 189 -1.51 -14.17 11.24
C ALA A 189 -2.53 -14.31 12.38
N LEU A 190 -2.06 -14.65 13.59
CA LEU A 190 -2.90 -14.91 14.77
C LEU A 190 -3.15 -13.66 15.62
N VAL A 191 -2.55 -12.51 15.26
CA VAL A 191 -2.67 -11.28 16.03
C VAL A 191 -3.98 -10.56 15.73
N LYS A 192 -4.71 -10.22 16.80
CA LYS A 192 -5.97 -9.47 16.72
C LYS A 192 -5.69 -7.98 16.67
N LEU A 193 -6.38 -7.30 15.75
CA LEU A 193 -6.40 -5.84 15.65
C LEU A 193 -7.83 -5.34 15.87
N PRO A 194 -7.99 -4.15 16.50
CA PRO A 194 -9.29 -3.49 16.55
C PRO A 194 -9.88 -3.28 15.15
N PRO A 195 -11.20 -3.39 14.99
CA PRO A 195 -11.85 -3.10 13.73
C PRO A 195 -11.66 -1.63 13.37
N ILE A 196 -11.20 -1.37 12.15
CA ILE A 196 -11.08 0.00 11.64
C ILE A 196 -12.44 0.40 11.07
N ARG A 197 -13.10 1.38 11.70
CA ARG A 197 -14.30 1.98 11.14
C ARG A 197 -13.94 2.69 9.83
N ARG A 198 -14.57 2.28 8.73
CA ARG A 198 -14.44 2.98 7.45
C ARG A 198 -15.08 4.36 7.60
N ARG A 199 -14.34 5.41 7.24
CA ARG A 199 -14.92 6.76 7.15
C ARG A 199 -15.77 6.80 5.88
N ARG A 200 -16.97 7.38 5.96
CA ARG A 200 -17.76 7.66 4.76
C ARG A 200 -16.98 8.62 3.87
N GLY A 201 -16.86 8.30 2.59
CA GLY A 201 -16.20 9.16 1.62
C GLY A 201 -16.97 10.47 1.46
N ARG A 202 -16.26 11.55 1.11
CA ARG A 202 -16.89 12.82 0.73
C ARG A 202 -17.01 12.85 -0.78
N ALA A 203 -18.15 13.30 -1.29
CA ALA A 203 -18.37 13.58 -2.70
C ALA A 203 -18.94 14.99 -2.84
N TRP A 204 -18.61 15.64 -3.95
CA TRP A 204 -19.25 16.90 -4.34
C TRP A 204 -20.62 16.65 -4.97
N THR A 205 -21.48 17.65 -4.86
CA THR A 205 -22.68 17.74 -5.69
C THR A 205 -22.33 18.18 -7.10
N SER A 206 -23.26 18.04 -8.05
CA SER A 206 -23.13 18.55 -9.42
C SER A 206 -22.81 20.05 -9.46
N ASP A 207 -23.44 20.84 -8.59
CA ASP A 207 -23.19 22.29 -8.52
C ASP A 207 -21.77 22.62 -8.03
N GLU A 208 -21.27 21.92 -7.00
CA GLU A 208 -19.91 22.12 -6.52
C GLU A 208 -18.86 21.72 -7.58
N ALA A 209 -19.08 20.59 -8.26
CA ALA A 209 -18.20 20.15 -9.35
C ALA A 209 -18.19 21.15 -10.51
N ARG A 210 -19.37 21.67 -10.88
CA ARG A 210 -19.51 22.71 -11.91
C ARG A 210 -18.78 23.99 -11.52
N ARG A 211 -19.04 24.55 -10.33
CA ARG A 211 -18.36 25.77 -9.84
C ARG A 211 -16.84 25.63 -9.81
N PHE A 212 -16.34 24.45 -9.44
CA PHE A 212 -14.91 24.16 -9.45
C PHE A 212 -14.32 24.23 -10.87
N LEU A 213 -14.98 23.63 -11.86
CA LEU A 213 -14.54 23.64 -13.25
C LEU A 213 -14.68 25.03 -13.89
N GLU A 214 -15.79 25.73 -13.66
CA GLU A 214 -16.01 27.10 -14.13
C GLU A 214 -14.94 28.05 -13.59
N SER A 215 -14.63 27.99 -12.29
CA SER A 215 -13.56 28.78 -11.68
C SER A 215 -12.20 28.48 -12.30
N ALA A 216 -11.87 27.20 -12.54
CA ALA A 216 -10.61 26.82 -13.16
C ALA A 216 -10.49 27.32 -14.61
N ARG A 217 -11.59 27.28 -15.37
CA ARG A 217 -11.66 27.77 -16.75
C ARG A 217 -11.53 29.29 -16.82
N ALA A 218 -12.26 30.01 -15.96
CA ALA A 218 -12.23 31.48 -15.92
C ALA A 218 -10.83 32.03 -15.61
N ASP A 219 -10.07 31.31 -14.78
CA ASP A 219 -8.70 31.68 -14.41
C ASP A 219 -7.62 31.19 -15.41
N CYS A 220 -8.02 30.60 -16.54
CA CYS A 220 -7.13 29.97 -17.51
C CYS A 220 -6.12 29.00 -16.83
N ASP A 221 -6.58 28.20 -15.86
CA ASP A 221 -5.70 27.31 -15.10
C ASP A 221 -5.07 26.26 -16.04
N PRO A 222 -3.72 26.14 -16.09
CA PRO A 222 -3.04 25.14 -16.92
C PRO A 222 -3.44 23.68 -16.62
N LEU A 223 -4.01 23.43 -15.43
CA LEU A 223 -4.49 22.12 -14.99
C LEU A 223 -5.99 21.90 -15.21
N TYR A 224 -6.69 22.83 -15.86
CA TYR A 224 -8.13 22.70 -16.13
C TYR A 224 -8.48 21.35 -16.77
N ALA A 225 -7.76 20.93 -17.81
CA ALA A 225 -7.98 19.64 -18.47
C ALA A 225 -7.78 18.44 -17.53
N ALA A 226 -6.79 18.51 -16.64
CA ALA A 226 -6.58 17.45 -15.65
C ALA A 226 -7.77 17.34 -14.68
N TYR A 227 -8.34 18.48 -14.27
CA TYR A 227 -9.52 18.51 -13.41
C TYR A 227 -10.76 17.93 -14.08
N VAL A 228 -10.99 18.28 -15.36
CA VAL A 228 -12.10 17.75 -16.16
C VAL A 228 -12.00 16.22 -16.25
N LEU A 229 -10.83 15.68 -16.61
CA LEU A 229 -10.63 14.23 -16.73
C LEU A 229 -10.87 13.48 -15.41
N ILE A 230 -10.47 14.07 -14.27
CA ILE A 230 -10.68 13.47 -12.95
C ILE A 230 -12.16 13.45 -12.57
N LEU A 231 -12.91 14.50 -12.89
CA LEU A 231 -14.32 14.63 -12.51
C LEU A 231 -15.28 13.93 -13.47
N VAL A 232 -14.95 13.89 -14.76
CA VAL A 232 -15.83 13.33 -15.81
C VAL A 232 -15.52 11.86 -16.08
N LEU A 233 -14.24 11.49 -16.24
CA LEU A 233 -13.79 10.11 -16.50
C LEU A 233 -13.29 9.40 -15.24
N GLY A 234 -13.30 10.09 -14.10
CA GLY A 234 -12.89 9.52 -12.82
C GLY A 234 -11.40 9.22 -12.72
N LEU A 235 -10.54 9.67 -13.63
CA LEU A 235 -9.14 9.22 -13.74
C LEU A 235 -8.35 9.36 -12.43
N ARG A 236 -7.46 8.39 -12.13
CA ARG A 236 -6.57 8.53 -10.98
C ARG A 236 -5.54 9.61 -11.31
N LYS A 237 -5.16 10.42 -10.32
CA LYS A 237 -4.13 11.46 -10.48
C LYS A 237 -2.86 10.97 -11.21
N GLY A 238 -2.36 9.78 -10.84
CA GLY A 238 -1.17 9.21 -11.47
C GLY A 238 -1.39 8.92 -12.96
N GLU A 239 -2.58 8.44 -13.33
CA GLU A 239 -2.96 8.18 -14.73
C GLU A 239 -3.01 9.50 -15.50
N VAL A 240 -3.68 10.53 -14.97
CA VAL A 240 -3.76 11.85 -15.63
C VAL A 240 -2.38 12.45 -15.85
N LEU A 241 -1.55 12.49 -14.81
CA LEU A 241 -0.19 13.03 -14.93
C LEU A 241 0.75 12.15 -15.76
N GLY A 242 0.35 10.91 -16.06
CA GLY A 242 1.07 9.97 -16.91
C GLY A 242 0.63 9.99 -18.36
N LEU A 243 -0.42 10.75 -18.72
CA LEU A 243 -0.89 10.85 -20.10
C LEU A 243 0.15 11.52 -20.99
N THR A 244 0.34 10.95 -22.16
CA THR A 244 1.23 11.42 -23.23
C THR A 244 0.39 11.82 -24.44
N GLY A 245 0.95 12.64 -25.34
CA GLY A 245 0.19 13.17 -26.48
C GLY A 245 -0.37 12.09 -27.43
N ASP A 246 0.35 10.98 -27.58
CA ASP A 246 -0.01 9.80 -28.39
C ASP A 246 -1.16 8.96 -27.81
N THR A 247 -1.50 9.14 -26.54
CA THR A 247 -2.60 8.38 -25.90
C THR A 247 -3.98 8.97 -26.13
N VAL A 248 -4.05 10.16 -26.74
CA VAL A 248 -5.30 10.90 -26.99
C VAL A 248 -5.58 10.89 -28.49
N ASP A 249 -6.64 10.18 -28.90
CA ASP A 249 -7.15 10.27 -30.27
C ASP A 249 -8.39 11.17 -30.29
N LEU A 250 -8.18 12.45 -30.62
CA LEU A 250 -9.26 13.43 -30.73
C LEU A 250 -10.15 13.18 -31.96
N ALA A 251 -9.64 12.50 -32.99
CA ALA A 251 -10.41 12.23 -34.21
C ALA A 251 -11.35 11.04 -34.01
N ALA A 252 -10.87 9.98 -33.35
CA ALA A 252 -11.70 8.83 -32.97
C ALA A 252 -12.56 9.11 -31.72
N GLY A 253 -12.25 10.14 -30.93
CA GLY A 253 -12.94 10.41 -29.67
C GLY A 253 -12.60 9.37 -28.61
N GLU A 254 -11.34 8.96 -28.53
CA GLU A 254 -10.88 7.87 -27.69
C GLU A 254 -9.67 8.27 -26.82
N LEU A 255 -9.62 7.73 -25.61
CA LEU A 255 -8.51 7.93 -24.67
C LEU A 255 -7.97 6.59 -24.17
N SER A 256 -6.71 6.31 -24.49
CA SER A 256 -6.01 5.11 -24.06
C SER A 256 -5.26 5.34 -22.74
N ILE A 257 -5.54 4.54 -21.70
CA ILE A 257 -4.96 4.77 -20.37
C ILE A 257 -3.98 3.66 -19.99
N GLY A 258 -2.82 3.67 -20.65
CA GLY A 258 -1.76 2.68 -20.40
C GLY A 258 -0.72 3.10 -19.37
N TRP A 259 -0.63 4.39 -19.02
CA TRP A 259 0.51 4.93 -18.26
C TRP A 259 0.12 5.67 -16.99
N GLN A 260 1.04 5.72 -16.03
CA GLN A 260 0.92 6.46 -14.78
C GLN A 260 2.25 7.08 -14.35
N LEU A 261 2.17 8.28 -13.77
CA LEU A 261 3.29 8.97 -13.14
C LEU A 261 3.20 8.84 -11.61
N GLN A 262 4.27 8.33 -10.99
CA GLN A 262 4.34 8.13 -9.54
C GLN A 262 5.70 8.50 -8.97
N ARG A 263 5.73 9.00 -7.72
CA ARG A 263 6.97 9.25 -7.00
C ARG A 263 7.35 8.05 -6.14
N VAL A 264 8.53 7.48 -6.38
CA VAL A 264 9.08 6.33 -5.65
C VAL A 264 10.54 6.62 -5.32
N GLY A 265 10.96 6.43 -4.06
CA GLY A 265 12.37 6.58 -3.68
C GLY A 265 12.99 7.95 -3.98
N GLY A 266 12.18 9.01 -4.08
CA GLY A 266 12.68 10.35 -4.44
C GLY A 266 12.77 10.61 -5.95
N GLN A 267 12.35 9.68 -6.80
CA GLN A 267 12.34 9.83 -8.25
C GLN A 267 10.92 9.76 -8.81
N LEU A 268 10.69 10.43 -9.94
CA LEU A 268 9.44 10.30 -10.71
C LEU A 268 9.60 9.15 -11.70
N LEU A 269 8.67 8.20 -11.67
CA LEU A 269 8.64 7.05 -12.54
C LEU A 269 7.37 7.10 -13.38
N HIS A 270 7.55 7.19 -14.70
CA HIS A 270 6.50 7.02 -15.70
C HIS A 270 6.49 5.56 -16.12
N ARG A 271 5.39 4.85 -15.86
CA ARG A 271 5.30 3.41 -16.03
C ARG A 271 3.91 2.99 -16.43
N GLU A 272 3.80 1.78 -16.96
CA GLU A 272 2.52 1.18 -17.29
C GLU A 272 1.61 1.02 -16.06
N THR A 273 0.31 0.97 -16.29
CA THR A 273 -0.65 0.68 -15.23
C THR A 273 -0.48 -0.75 -14.73
N LYS A 274 -0.96 -1.03 -13.51
CA LYS A 274 -0.67 -2.30 -12.82
C LYS A 274 -1.42 -3.50 -13.42
N THR A 275 -2.48 -3.27 -14.18
CA THR A 275 -3.44 -4.32 -14.56
C THR A 275 -3.92 -4.11 -15.99
N GLN A 276 -3.99 -5.17 -16.80
CA GLN A 276 -4.55 -5.13 -18.16
C GLN A 276 -5.96 -4.51 -18.22
N THR A 277 -6.78 -4.68 -17.17
CA THR A 277 -8.12 -4.08 -17.09
C THR A 277 -8.10 -2.55 -16.96
N SER A 278 -6.97 -1.96 -16.53
CA SER A 278 -6.83 -0.51 -16.42
C SER A 278 -6.42 0.15 -17.75
N ASP A 279 -5.91 -0.64 -18.71
CA ASP A 279 -5.45 -0.21 -20.04
C ASP A 279 -6.59 -0.06 -21.06
N ALA A 280 -7.85 -0.11 -20.59
CA ALA A 280 -9.01 0.05 -21.45
C ALA A 280 -9.07 1.44 -22.08
N THR A 281 -9.33 1.48 -23.39
CA THR A 281 -9.74 2.69 -24.09
C THR A 281 -11.06 3.16 -23.52
N LEU A 282 -11.13 4.44 -23.19
CA LEU A 282 -12.36 5.10 -22.77
C LEU A 282 -12.88 5.97 -23.91
N PRO A 283 -14.21 6.01 -24.15
CA PRO A 283 -14.78 7.05 -24.98
C PRO A 283 -14.47 8.41 -24.34
N LEU A 284 -14.15 9.38 -25.18
CA LEU A 284 -13.74 10.73 -24.78
C LEU A 284 -14.91 11.70 -25.00
N PRO A 285 -15.66 12.09 -23.95
CA PRO A 285 -16.74 13.07 -24.08
C PRO A 285 -16.22 14.40 -24.61
N ASP A 286 -17.07 15.15 -25.32
CA ASP A 286 -16.71 16.44 -25.95
C ASP A 286 -16.07 17.44 -24.97
N ILE A 287 -16.57 17.51 -23.73
CA ILE A 287 -15.99 18.35 -22.69
C ILE A 287 -14.54 17.98 -22.36
N CYS A 288 -14.21 16.68 -22.41
CA CYS A 288 -12.85 16.20 -22.21
C CYS A 288 -11.98 16.46 -23.44
N ALA A 289 -12.49 16.21 -24.64
CA ALA A 289 -11.79 16.48 -25.90
C ALA A 289 -11.41 17.96 -26.03
N ALA A 290 -12.38 18.86 -25.82
CA ALA A 290 -12.16 20.30 -25.84
C ALA A 290 -11.15 20.76 -24.77
N ALA A 291 -11.23 20.20 -23.56
CA ALA A 291 -10.27 20.54 -22.51
C ALA A 291 -8.85 20.05 -22.84
N LEU A 292 -8.71 18.87 -23.44
CA LEU A 292 -7.43 18.32 -23.88
C LEU A 292 -6.80 19.15 -25.01
N ASP A 293 -7.59 19.57 -25.99
CA ASP A 293 -7.13 20.45 -27.08
C ASP A 293 -6.59 21.79 -26.53
N LEU A 294 -7.35 22.45 -25.64
CA LEU A 294 -6.88 23.66 -24.93
C LEU A 294 -5.55 23.42 -24.21
N ARG A 295 -5.35 22.25 -23.60
CA ARG A 295 -4.10 21.92 -22.93
C ARG A 295 -2.95 21.70 -23.92
N GLN A 296 -3.20 21.07 -25.07
CA GLN A 296 -2.19 20.88 -26.11
C GLN A 296 -1.70 22.22 -26.65
N GLN A 297 -2.62 23.15 -26.91
CA GLN A 297 -2.31 24.51 -27.35
C GLN A 297 -1.50 25.27 -26.30
N ALA A 298 -1.92 25.22 -25.02
CA ALA A 298 -1.19 25.86 -23.93
C ALA A 298 0.23 25.26 -23.75
N ARG A 299 0.39 23.94 -23.90
CA ARG A 299 1.70 23.28 -23.84
C ARG A 299 2.61 23.72 -24.99
N GLN A 300 2.05 23.91 -26.18
CA GLN A 300 2.82 24.40 -27.32
C GLN A 300 3.28 25.84 -27.09
N ALA A 301 2.39 26.71 -26.58
CA ALA A 301 2.76 28.07 -26.19
C ALA A 301 3.84 28.09 -25.08
N ASP A 302 3.73 27.23 -24.05
CA ASP A 302 4.76 27.06 -23.01
C ASP A 302 6.11 26.69 -23.63
N ARG A 303 6.11 25.79 -24.63
CA ARG A 303 7.32 25.35 -25.34
C ARG A 303 7.94 26.49 -26.14
N ASP A 304 7.13 27.22 -26.90
CA ASP A 304 7.60 28.32 -27.74
C ASP A 304 8.16 29.45 -26.87
N GLN A 305 7.53 29.73 -25.72
CA GLN A 305 8.02 30.71 -24.76
C GLN A 305 9.31 30.27 -24.03
N ALA A 306 9.42 28.98 -23.68
CA ALA A 306 10.61 28.46 -23.01
C ALA A 306 11.82 28.36 -23.95
N GLY A 307 11.60 28.16 -25.25
CA GLY A 307 12.65 28.05 -26.27
C GLY A 307 13.70 27.00 -25.88
N ILE A 308 14.95 27.44 -25.73
CA ILE A 308 16.09 26.58 -25.38
C ILE A 308 15.96 25.97 -23.97
N ALA A 309 15.22 26.61 -23.06
CA ALA A 309 15.03 26.10 -21.70
C ALA A 309 14.02 24.94 -21.59
N TRP A 310 13.39 24.57 -22.70
CA TRP A 310 12.41 23.48 -22.75
C TRP A 310 13.07 22.10 -22.61
N GLN A 311 12.59 21.30 -21.65
CA GLN A 311 13.19 20.00 -21.31
C GLN A 311 12.55 18.79 -22.03
N GLY A 312 11.50 18.98 -22.83
CA GLY A 312 11.08 17.96 -23.80
C GLY A 312 10.35 16.72 -23.26
N SER A 313 9.64 16.78 -22.13
CA SER A 313 8.87 15.62 -21.65
C SER A 313 7.73 15.23 -22.62
N PRO A 314 7.50 13.93 -22.89
CA PRO A 314 6.40 13.46 -23.75
C PRO A 314 5.02 13.61 -23.09
N LEU A 315 4.99 13.97 -21.80
CA LEU A 315 3.74 14.11 -21.04
C LEU A 315 2.92 15.30 -21.55
N LEU A 316 1.60 15.16 -21.48
CA LEU A 316 0.65 16.22 -21.81
C LEU A 316 0.60 17.29 -20.70
N PHE A 317 0.68 16.85 -19.44
CA PHE A 317 0.69 17.72 -18.28
C PHE A 317 2.12 17.97 -17.81
N THR A 318 2.65 19.13 -18.19
CA THR A 318 4.02 19.56 -17.89
C THR A 318 4.01 20.90 -17.18
N THR A 319 5.13 21.24 -16.54
CA THR A 319 5.41 22.62 -16.15
C THR A 319 5.65 23.50 -17.39
N ARG A 320 5.73 24.82 -17.19
CA ARG A 320 6.10 25.79 -18.24
C ARG A 320 7.46 25.55 -18.91
N TYR A 321 8.32 24.70 -18.32
CA TYR A 321 9.62 24.32 -18.88
C TYR A 321 9.64 22.91 -19.46
N GLY A 322 8.47 22.25 -19.59
CA GLY A 322 8.37 20.92 -20.19
C GLY A 322 8.80 19.79 -19.28
N THR A 323 8.84 20.01 -17.96
CA THR A 323 9.13 18.94 -16.97
C THR A 323 7.87 18.29 -16.43
N PRO A 324 7.93 17.02 -15.97
CA PRO A 324 6.79 16.36 -15.34
C PRO A 324 6.28 17.09 -14.10
N ILE A 325 4.96 17.13 -13.91
CA ILE A 325 4.36 17.71 -12.71
C ILE A 325 4.47 16.72 -11.55
N GLU A 326 5.10 17.17 -10.46
CA GLU A 326 5.19 16.38 -9.23
C GLU A 326 3.78 16.05 -8.68
N PRO A 327 3.44 14.77 -8.47
CA PRO A 327 2.10 14.38 -7.99
C PRO A 327 1.70 14.99 -6.63
N ARG A 328 2.67 15.38 -5.80
CA ARG A 328 2.40 16.14 -4.55
C ARG A 328 2.03 17.60 -4.82
N ASN A 329 2.61 18.22 -5.85
CA ASN A 329 2.24 19.58 -6.23
C ASN A 329 0.83 19.61 -6.81
N PHE A 330 0.44 18.61 -7.58
CA PHE A 330 -0.94 18.49 -8.05
C PHE A 330 -1.98 18.49 -6.92
N ASN A 331 -1.70 17.82 -5.79
CA ASN A 331 -2.58 17.89 -4.61
C ASN A 331 -2.68 19.31 -4.05
N ARG A 332 -1.57 20.07 -4.04
CA ARG A 332 -1.56 21.46 -3.56
C ARG A 332 -2.35 22.37 -4.50
N PHE A 333 -2.19 22.19 -5.80
CA PHE A 333 -2.96 22.93 -6.81
C PHE A 333 -4.46 22.64 -6.70
N TRP A 334 -4.83 21.36 -6.52
CA TRP A 334 -6.20 20.95 -6.25
C TRP A 334 -6.78 21.62 -4.99
N ASP A 335 -6.06 21.57 -3.87
CA ASP A 335 -6.50 22.18 -2.61
C ASP A 335 -6.67 23.71 -2.75
N ALA A 336 -5.73 24.37 -3.42
CA ALA A 336 -5.80 25.81 -3.69
C ALA A 336 -6.98 26.16 -4.63
N ARG A 337 -7.25 25.32 -5.63
CA ARG A 337 -8.38 25.48 -6.55
C ARG A 337 -9.72 25.31 -5.83
N CYS A 338 -9.83 24.37 -4.90
CA CYS A 338 -11.02 24.22 -4.06
C CYS A 338 -11.32 25.50 -3.29
N ALA A 339 -10.28 26.12 -2.71
CA ALA A 339 -10.40 27.37 -1.96
C ALA A 339 -10.82 28.54 -2.88
N ARG A 340 -10.20 28.68 -4.06
CA ARG A 340 -10.54 29.71 -5.05
C ARG A 340 -11.98 29.60 -5.56
N ALA A 341 -12.45 28.38 -5.78
CA ALA A 341 -13.81 28.12 -6.25
C ALA A 341 -14.88 28.22 -5.15
N GLY A 342 -14.48 28.39 -3.88
CA GLY A 342 -15.41 28.43 -2.74
C GLY A 342 -16.17 27.12 -2.51
N VAL A 343 -15.57 25.97 -2.88
CA VAL A 343 -16.20 24.65 -2.73
C VAL A 343 -15.60 23.89 -1.54
N ARG A 344 -16.34 22.90 -1.02
CA ARG A 344 -15.85 22.06 0.08
C ARG A 344 -14.55 21.36 -0.32
N ARG A 345 -13.57 21.33 0.59
CA ARG A 345 -12.33 20.60 0.32
C ARG A 345 -12.56 19.08 0.35
N ILE A 346 -12.27 18.43 -0.78
CA ILE A 346 -12.14 16.98 -0.92
C ILE A 346 -10.75 16.62 -1.45
N THR A 347 -10.31 15.38 -1.29
CA THR A 347 -9.05 14.95 -1.89
C THR A 347 -9.22 14.64 -3.38
N VAL A 348 -8.12 14.66 -4.14
CA VAL A 348 -8.13 14.22 -5.56
C VAL A 348 -8.64 12.77 -5.69
N HIS A 349 -8.39 11.93 -4.69
CA HIS A 349 -8.90 10.56 -4.70
C HIS A 349 -10.42 10.51 -4.50
N ASP A 350 -10.95 11.38 -3.64
CA ASP A 350 -12.40 11.53 -3.43
C ASP A 350 -13.10 12.06 -4.69
N ALA A 351 -12.42 12.79 -5.57
CA ALA A 351 -13.01 13.26 -6.82
C ALA A 351 -13.47 12.12 -7.75
N ARG A 352 -12.84 10.93 -7.68
CA ARG A 352 -13.36 9.73 -8.39
C ARG A 352 -14.71 9.28 -7.84
N ARG A 353 -14.95 9.48 -6.55
CA ARG A 353 -16.27 9.25 -5.93
C ARG A 353 -17.27 10.32 -6.34
N THR A 354 -16.84 11.57 -6.51
CA THR A 354 -17.67 12.61 -7.12
C THR A 354 -18.12 12.15 -8.51
N CYS A 355 -17.19 11.76 -9.40
CA CYS A 355 -17.53 11.23 -10.73
C CYS A 355 -18.58 10.11 -10.65
N ALA A 356 -18.37 9.13 -9.76
CA ALA A 356 -19.32 8.05 -9.53
C ALA A 356 -20.72 8.56 -9.10
N THR A 357 -20.77 9.53 -8.20
CA THR A 357 -22.02 10.12 -7.69
C THR A 357 -22.75 10.85 -8.82
N LEU A 358 -22.03 11.65 -9.60
CA LEU A 358 -22.60 12.36 -10.76
C LEU A 358 -23.20 11.40 -11.79
N LEU A 359 -22.54 10.27 -12.07
CA LEU A 359 -23.07 9.25 -12.98
C LEU A 359 -24.31 8.56 -12.41
N VAL A 360 -24.38 8.35 -11.09
CA VAL A 360 -25.59 7.82 -10.45
C VAL A 360 -26.73 8.84 -10.51
N ASP A 361 -26.45 10.13 -10.32
CA ASP A 361 -27.46 11.19 -10.42
C ASP A 361 -28.03 11.31 -11.84
N LEU A 362 -27.26 10.89 -12.86
CA LEU A 362 -27.68 10.78 -14.26
C LEU A 362 -28.36 9.43 -14.59
N ASP A 363 -28.68 8.63 -13.57
CA ASP A 363 -29.29 7.29 -13.68
C ASP A 363 -28.51 6.32 -14.59
N VAL A 364 -27.19 6.47 -14.64
CA VAL A 364 -26.32 5.58 -15.44
C VAL A 364 -26.26 4.21 -14.79
N HIS A 365 -26.47 3.17 -15.58
CA HIS A 365 -26.46 1.79 -15.11
C HIS A 365 -25.12 1.43 -14.41
N PRO A 366 -25.13 0.74 -13.24
CA PRO A 366 -23.91 0.45 -12.47
C PRO A 366 -22.78 -0.23 -13.25
N ARG A 367 -23.13 -1.08 -14.23
CA ARG A 367 -22.15 -1.73 -15.13
C ARG A 367 -21.36 -0.72 -15.96
N VAL A 368 -22.01 0.32 -16.46
CA VAL A 368 -21.36 1.39 -17.23
C VAL A 368 -20.49 2.25 -16.33
N ILE A 369 -20.99 2.58 -15.12
CA ILE A 369 -20.20 3.29 -14.10
C ILE A 369 -18.91 2.52 -13.77
N MET A 370 -19.01 1.19 -13.60
CA MET A 370 -17.85 0.35 -13.37
C MET A 370 -16.83 0.36 -14.51
N GLN A 371 -17.29 0.41 -15.76
CA GLN A 371 -16.43 0.50 -16.94
C GLN A 371 -15.71 1.84 -16.99
N VAL A 372 -16.43 2.96 -16.85
CA VAL A 372 -15.85 4.31 -16.82
C VAL A 372 -14.84 4.44 -15.68
N LEU A 373 -15.26 4.06 -14.46
CA LEU A 373 -14.43 4.12 -13.27
C LEU A 373 -13.46 2.94 -13.13
N ARG A 374 -13.29 2.06 -14.11
CA ARG A 374 -12.33 0.95 -14.12
C ARG A 374 -12.11 0.31 -12.74
N HIS A 375 -13.21 -0.04 -12.08
CA HIS A 375 -13.19 -0.65 -10.76
C HIS A 375 -13.00 -2.16 -10.90
N ALA A 376 -11.95 -2.69 -10.28
CA ALA A 376 -11.71 -4.13 -10.26
C ALA A 376 -12.76 -4.89 -9.42
N GLU A 377 -13.40 -4.22 -8.45
CA GLU A 377 -14.36 -4.84 -7.54
C GLU A 377 -15.71 -4.11 -7.61
N VAL A 378 -16.79 -4.87 -7.87
CA VAL A 378 -18.18 -4.37 -7.95
C VAL A 378 -18.62 -3.68 -6.66
N SER A 379 -18.17 -4.19 -5.50
CA SER A 379 -18.57 -3.71 -4.17
C SER A 379 -18.29 -2.22 -3.97
N VAL A 380 -17.21 -1.69 -4.57
CA VAL A 380 -16.84 -0.28 -4.48
C VAL A 380 -17.88 0.60 -5.16
N THR A 381 -18.36 0.19 -6.34
CA THR A 381 -19.40 0.92 -7.08
C THR A 381 -20.75 0.80 -6.37
N MET A 382 -21.10 -0.39 -5.86
CA MET A 382 -22.36 -0.60 -5.15
C MET A 382 -22.42 0.17 -3.83
N GLU A 383 -21.30 0.33 -3.12
CA GLU A 383 -21.24 1.19 -1.92
C GLU A 383 -21.59 2.64 -2.25
N ILE A 384 -21.17 3.14 -3.42
CA ILE A 384 -21.50 4.50 -3.87
C ILE A 384 -22.97 4.58 -4.29
N TYR A 385 -23.44 3.62 -5.08
CA TYR A 385 -24.83 3.55 -5.53
C TYR A 385 -25.82 3.53 -4.35
N SER A 386 -25.55 2.72 -3.33
CA SER A 386 -26.39 2.64 -2.11
C SER A 386 -26.46 3.95 -1.32
N GLN A 387 -25.47 4.85 -1.46
CA GLN A 387 -25.46 6.14 -0.78
C GLN A 387 -26.23 7.20 -1.58
N ALA A 388 -26.04 7.25 -2.90
CA ALA A 388 -26.67 8.22 -3.79
C ALA A 388 -28.17 7.92 -4.04
N SER A 389 -28.56 6.64 -4.10
CA SER A 389 -29.97 6.23 -4.29
C SER A 389 -30.91 6.65 -3.15
N SER A 390 -30.42 7.08 -1.98
CA SER A 390 -31.29 7.28 -0.83
C SER A 390 -32.34 8.40 -0.97
N ASP A 391 -32.06 9.44 -1.77
CA ASP A 391 -32.99 10.56 -1.95
C ASP A 391 -33.81 10.43 -3.26
N ALA A 392 -33.15 10.13 -4.39
CA ALA A 392 -33.83 9.93 -5.67
C ALA A 392 -34.75 8.70 -5.70
N THR A 393 -34.32 7.58 -5.10
CA THR A 393 -35.18 6.38 -4.98
C THR A 393 -36.32 6.62 -4.00
N ARG A 394 -36.12 7.44 -2.95
CA ARG A 394 -37.20 7.80 -2.03
C ARG A 394 -38.27 8.65 -2.73
N ASP A 395 -37.88 9.60 -3.56
CA ASP A 395 -38.80 10.41 -4.37
C ASP A 395 -39.52 9.57 -5.44
N ALA A 396 -38.81 8.65 -6.12
CA ALA A 396 -39.42 7.75 -7.09
C ALA A 396 -40.45 6.80 -6.45
N LEU A 397 -40.14 6.22 -5.29
CA LEU A 397 -41.07 5.38 -4.53
C LEU A 397 -42.26 6.18 -4.00
N LYS A 398 -42.06 7.45 -3.64
CA LYS A 398 -43.15 8.34 -3.23
C LYS A 398 -44.11 8.61 -4.39
N ARG A 399 -43.59 8.92 -5.58
CA ARG A 399 -44.40 9.11 -6.80
C ARG A 399 -45.15 7.84 -7.21
N LEU A 400 -44.53 6.66 -7.08
CA LEU A 400 -45.20 5.38 -7.32
C LEU A 400 -46.34 5.13 -6.33
N GLY A 401 -46.14 5.47 -5.05
CA GLY A 401 -47.18 5.38 -4.02
C GLY A 401 -48.34 6.36 -4.25
N GLU A 402 -48.06 7.53 -4.85
CA GLU A 402 -49.07 8.51 -5.25
C GLU A 402 -49.83 8.09 -6.51
N SER A 403 -49.20 7.36 -7.45
CA SER A 403 -49.85 6.88 -8.68
C SER A 403 -50.68 5.60 -8.51
N LEU A 404 -50.48 4.87 -7.41
CA LEU A 404 -51.20 3.64 -7.09
C LEU A 404 -52.34 3.86 -6.06
N ARG A 405 -52.63 5.12 -5.73
CA ARG A 405 -53.87 5.54 -5.03
C ARG A 405 -54.85 6.09 -6.06
#